data_AF-A0AAW9EAV3-F1
#
_entry.id   AF-A0AAW9EAV3-F1
#
_cell.length_a   1.000
_cell.length_b   1.000
_cell.length_c   1.000
_cell.angle_alpha   90.00
_cell.angle_beta   90.00
_cell.angle_gamma   90.00
#
_symmetry.space_group_name_H-M   'P 1'
#
loop_
_entity.id
_entity.type
_entity.pdbx_description
1 polymer ?
#
loop_
_entity_poly.entity_id
_entity_poly.type
_entity_poly.pdbx_seq_one_letter_code
_entity_poly.pdbx_strand_id
1 'polypeptide(L)'
;MPQLNFYQELTDNLSALLSGENDFIASLANTSALIYEKLDKINWVGFYLNDGNSLVLGPFQGKVACVRIGFGKGVCGTAFS
;
A
#
# COMPACT_ATOMS: atom_id res chain seq x y z
N MET A 1 0.71 -23.41 12.71
CA MET A 1 -0.16 -22.52 11.90
C MET A 1 0.71 -21.37 11.39
N PRO A 2 1.21 -21.42 10.15
CA PRO A 2 2.30 -20.52 9.71
C PRO A 2 1.86 -19.07 9.42
N GLN A 3 0.63 -18.85 8.98
CA GLN A 3 0.22 -17.58 8.35
C GLN A 3 -0.19 -16.48 9.35
N LEU A 4 -0.71 -16.84 10.53
CA LEU A 4 -1.05 -15.86 11.57
C LEU A 4 0.20 -15.21 12.17
N ASN A 5 1.30 -15.96 12.27
CA ASN A 5 2.57 -15.46 12.80
C ASN A 5 3.22 -14.43 11.85
N PHE A 6 3.12 -14.67 10.53
CA PHE A 6 3.72 -13.79 9.52
C PHE A 6 3.09 -12.38 9.50
N TYR A 7 1.76 -12.27 9.47
CA TYR A 7 1.12 -10.96 9.42
C TYR A 7 1.29 -10.16 10.73
N GLN A 8 1.40 -10.85 11.87
CA GLN A 8 1.75 -10.21 13.12
C GLN A 8 3.17 -9.64 13.05
N GLU A 9 4.15 -10.45 12.65
CA GLU A 9 5.53 -9.99 12.46
C GLU A 9 5.64 -8.82 11.47
N LEU A 10 4.90 -8.86 10.36
CA LEU A 10 4.84 -7.77 9.39
C LEU A 10 4.31 -6.47 10.01
N THR A 11 3.27 -6.57 10.84
CA THR A 11 2.68 -5.43 11.55
C THR A 11 3.62 -4.86 12.59
N ASP A 12 4.31 -5.72 13.34
CA ASP A 12 5.31 -5.33 14.34
C ASP A 12 6.49 -4.62 13.67
N ASN A 13 7.00 -5.18 12.57
CA ASN A 13 8.06 -4.58 11.75
C ASN A 13 7.64 -3.21 11.19
N LEU A 14 6.41 -3.08 10.68
CA LEU A 14 5.91 -1.81 10.18
C LEU A 14 5.78 -0.76 11.29
N SER A 15 5.26 -1.17 12.45
CA SER A 15 5.10 -0.30 13.61
C SER A 15 6.46 0.22 14.11
N ALA A 16 7.47 -0.64 14.14
CA ALA A 16 8.83 -0.25 14.47
C ALA A 16 9.44 0.68 13.41
N LEU A 17 9.24 0.39 12.12
CA LEU A 17 9.76 1.17 11.00
C LEU A 17 9.21 2.59 10.95
N LEU A 18 7.93 2.78 11.32
CA LEU A 18 7.26 4.08 11.31
C LEU A 18 7.28 4.78 12.67
N SER A 19 7.93 4.19 13.68
CA SER A 19 7.96 4.75 15.03
C SER A 19 8.63 6.14 15.05
N GLY A 20 7.86 7.16 15.41
CA GLY A 20 8.31 8.55 15.45
C GLY A 20 8.33 9.27 14.09
N GLU A 21 7.95 8.59 13.00
CA GLU A 21 7.77 9.21 11.68
C GLU A 21 6.36 9.81 11.57
N ASN A 22 6.27 11.02 11.03
CA ASN A 22 5.00 11.74 10.81
C ASN A 22 4.82 12.19 9.36
N ASP A 23 5.84 12.07 8.51
CA ASP A 23 5.76 12.37 7.10
C ASP A 23 4.90 11.32 6.38
N PHE A 24 3.84 11.80 5.76
CA PHE A 24 2.84 10.97 5.12
C PHE A 24 3.41 10.20 3.93
N ILE A 25 4.24 10.85 3.10
CA ILE A 25 4.77 10.22 1.88
C ILE A 25 5.84 9.19 2.25
N ALA A 26 6.73 9.51 3.19
CA ALA A 26 7.73 8.58 3.71
C ALA A 26 7.06 7.33 4.31
N SER A 27 5.98 7.51 5.08
CA SER A 27 5.22 6.42 5.68
C SER A 27 4.61 5.49 4.63
N LEU A 28 3.96 6.04 3.60
CA LEU A 28 3.38 5.24 2.51
C LEU A 28 4.48 4.53 1.69
N ALA A 29 5.57 5.22 1.40
CA ALA A 29 6.70 4.65 0.64
C ALA A 29 7.29 3.44 1.38
N ASN A 30 7.65 3.61 2.65
CA ASN A 30 8.20 2.54 3.48
C ASN A 30 7.22 1.40 3.74
N THR A 31 5.93 1.71 3.92
CA THR A 31 4.90 0.67 4.04
C THR A 31 4.84 -0.19 2.78
N SER A 32 4.77 0.43 1.59
CA SER A 32 4.74 -0.33 0.33
C SER A 32 6.01 -1.15 0.11
N ALA A 33 7.17 -0.62 0.48
CA ALA A 33 8.46 -1.31 0.39
C ALA A 33 8.52 -2.55 1.28
N LEU A 34 8.14 -2.42 2.56
CA LEU A 34 8.17 -3.53 3.52
C LEU A 34 7.22 -4.65 3.09
N ILE A 35 6.01 -4.33 2.63
CA ILE A 35 5.04 -5.33 2.18
C ILE A 35 5.58 -6.03 0.91
N TYR A 36 6.18 -5.29 -0.02
CA TYR A 36 6.76 -5.86 -1.25
C TYR A 36 7.95 -6.79 -0.98
N GLU A 37 8.77 -6.49 0.03
CA GLU A 37 9.89 -7.33 0.43
C GLU A 37 9.44 -8.62 1.12
N LYS A 38 8.40 -8.55 1.97
CA LYS A 38 8.01 -9.65 2.85
C LYS A 38 6.97 -10.58 2.26
N LEU A 39 6.04 -10.10 1.42
CA LEU A 39 5.04 -10.96 0.80
C LEU A 39 5.60 -11.62 -0.46
N ASP A 40 5.61 -12.95 -0.47
CA ASP A 40 5.86 -13.72 -1.68
C ASP A 40 4.67 -13.66 -2.65
N LYS A 41 4.97 -13.86 -3.94
CA LYS A 41 3.97 -14.02 -5.03
C LYS A 41 3.08 -12.80 -5.27
N ILE A 42 3.57 -11.60 -4.99
CA ILE A 42 2.95 -10.35 -5.45
C ILE A 42 3.80 -9.70 -6.55
N ASN A 43 3.15 -8.94 -7.42
CA ASN A 43 3.81 -8.18 -8.49
C ASN A 43 3.57 -6.66 -8.37
N TRP A 44 2.71 -6.24 -7.43
CA TRP A 44 2.35 -4.86 -7.19
C TRP A 44 1.79 -4.68 -5.77
N VAL A 45 2.20 -3.62 -5.09
CA VAL A 45 1.60 -3.15 -3.83
C VAL A 45 1.78 -1.65 -3.71
N GLY A 46 0.79 -0.94 -3.20
CA GLY A 46 0.88 0.50 -3.02
C GLY A 46 -0.45 1.13 -2.72
N PHE A 47 -0.48 2.45 -2.85
CA PHE A 47 -1.62 3.25 -2.44
C PHE A 47 -2.22 4.01 -3.61
N TYR A 48 -3.54 4.14 -3.58
CA TYR A 48 -4.26 5.16 -4.33
C TYR A 48 -4.92 6.10 -3.32
N LEU A 49 -4.73 7.41 -3.53
CA LEU A 49 -5.18 8.46 -2.64
C LEU A 49 -6.36 9.20 -3.27
N ASN A 50 -7.37 9.51 -2.48
CA ASN A 50 -8.52 10.29 -2.93
C ASN A 50 -8.13 11.77 -3.10
N ASP A 51 -8.31 12.32 -4.30
CA ASP A 51 -8.09 13.75 -4.58
C ASP A 51 -9.39 14.58 -4.62
N GLY A 52 -10.51 13.98 -4.21
CA GLY A 52 -11.86 14.57 -4.23
C GLY A 52 -12.66 14.28 -5.50
N ASN A 53 -12.00 13.89 -6.60
CA ASN A 53 -12.64 13.57 -7.87
C ASN A 53 -12.36 12.14 -8.35
N SER A 54 -11.23 11.59 -7.94
CA SER A 54 -10.73 10.28 -8.36
C SER A 54 -9.73 9.73 -7.34
N LEU A 55 -9.36 8.48 -7.53
CA LEU A 55 -8.20 7.87 -6.90
C LEU A 55 -6.96 8.18 -7.73
N VAL A 56 -5.92 8.76 -7.12
CA VAL A 56 -4.63 9.10 -7.74
C VAL A 56 -3.54 8.21 -7.18
N LEU A 57 -2.67 7.71 -8.05
CA LEU A 57 -1.55 6.84 -7.68
C LEU A 57 -0.62 7.54 -6.67
N GLY A 58 -0.44 6.93 -5.50
CA GLY A 58 0.54 7.30 -4.48
C GLY A 58 1.77 6.39 -4.50
N PRO A 59 2.59 6.37 -3.44
CA PRO A 59 3.76 5.48 -3.35
C PRO A 59 3.39 4.01 -3.53
N PHE A 60 4.23 3.28 -4.28
CA PHE A 60 4.00 1.87 -4.62
C PHE A 60 5.31 1.15 -4.98
N GLN A 61 5.26 -0.17 -5.01
CA GLN A 61 6.29 -1.07 -5.54
C GLN A 61 5.70 -1.92 -6.66
N GLY A 62 6.45 -2.07 -7.76
CA GLY A 62 6.04 -2.83 -8.93
C GLY A 62 6.27 -2.06 -10.24
N LYS A 63 5.69 -2.58 -11.32
CA LYS A 63 5.74 -1.90 -12.63
C LYS A 63 4.81 -0.69 -12.66
N VAL A 64 5.01 0.18 -13.65
CA VAL A 64 4.14 1.34 -13.95
C VAL A 64 2.67 0.91 -14.01
N ALA A 65 1.80 1.70 -13.37
CA ALA A 65 0.37 1.42 -13.21
C ALA A 65 -0.49 2.64 -13.59
N CYS A 66 -1.82 2.51 -13.48
CA CYS A 66 -2.78 3.58 -13.76
C CYS A 66 -2.55 4.79 -12.85
N VAL A 67 -2.43 5.99 -13.40
CA VAL A 67 -2.22 7.21 -12.58
C VAL A 67 -3.52 7.67 -11.91
N ARG A 68 -4.67 7.50 -12.57
CA ARG A 68 -5.98 7.92 -12.09
C ARG A 68 -7.02 6.82 -12.27
N ILE A 69 -7.88 6.64 -11.27
CA ILE A 69 -8.99 5.68 -11.29
C ILE A 69 -10.26 6.40 -10.83
N GLY A 70 -11.32 6.36 -11.64
CA GLY A 70 -12.62 6.91 -11.25
C GLY A 70 -13.32 6.04 -10.20
N PHE A 71 -14.14 6.65 -9.34
CA PHE A 71 -14.95 5.89 -8.36
C PHE A 71 -15.88 4.89 -9.05
N GLY A 72 -16.02 3.70 -8.47
CA GLY A 72 -16.76 2.59 -9.06
C GLY A 72 -16.14 1.98 -10.33
N LYS A 73 -14.91 2.34 -10.71
CA LYS A 73 -14.23 1.82 -11.90
C LYS A 73 -13.12 0.83 -11.54
N GLY A 74 -13.25 -0.39 -12.05
CA GLY A 74 -12.29 -1.47 -11.80
C GLY A 74 -12.22 -1.86 -10.32
N VAL A 75 -11.26 -2.71 -9.96
CA VAL A 75 -11.18 -3.26 -8.60
C VAL A 75 -10.96 -2.16 -7.55
N CYS A 76 -9.97 -1.28 -7.75
CA CYS A 76 -9.67 -0.21 -6.79
C CYS A 76 -10.78 0.85 -6.71
N GLY A 77 -11.35 1.25 -7.85
CA GLY A 77 -12.42 2.24 -7.86
C GLY A 77 -13.70 1.73 -7.20
N THR A 78 -14.04 0.46 -7.39
CA THR A 78 -15.19 -0.19 -6.73
C THR A 78 -14.96 -0.40 -5.24
N ALA A 79 -13.73 -0.68 -4.80
CA ALA A 79 -13.42 -0.84 -3.37
C ALA A 79 -13.55 0.48 -2.58
N PHE A 80 -13.43 1.63 -3.23
CA PHE A 80 -13.54 2.95 -2.60
C PHE A 80 -14.99 3.48 -2.54
N SER A 81 -15.83 3.14 -3.53
CA SER A 81 -17.19 3.68 -3.70
C SER A 81 -18.24 3.08 -2.78
#